data_AF-A0A1S8BD70-F1
#
_entry.id   AF-A0A1S8BD70-F1
#
_cell.length_a   1.000
_cell.length_b   1.000
_cell.length_c   1.000
_cell.angle_alpha   90.00
_cell.angle_beta   90.00
_cell.angle_gamma   90.00
#
_symmetry.space_group_name_H-M   'P 1'
#
loop_
_entity.id
_entity.type
_entity.pdbx_description
1 polymer ?
#
loop_
_entity_poly.entity_id
_entity_poly.type
_entity_poly.pdbx_seq_one_letter_code
_entity_poly.pdbx_strand_id
1 'polypeptide(L)'
;MVYFQTGTHREAENGFITLDESLNEWANSLKNTETAMQRWYELMEEYSQRDLTYKQDRLSAISGLARDVSERLTLEYVAGLWASDLQKGLLWTTMAEDDEDKIPLTQRLAELTSIDAFMAPSWSWVSYSHGILWSLPGLDLSSSHVSLLPSCELISAITTPHGLDSFGRIKAGHLKIRGKFIQLPSPKIYLASKSQSRLLTIRTAKPDRDIATVELDFRFDHHITYEGFITPLPLRDTPLEGLSLLMTSKLDEKTVGGLILLPTGVESEFRRVGIVISNPRGMRAFDELETHKIRIV
;
A
#
# COMPACT_ATOMS: atom_id res chain seq x y z
N MET A 1 4.67 -6.74 -17.86
CA MET A 1 5.07 -6.42 -19.26
C MET A 1 4.27 -5.22 -19.78
N VAL A 2 4.89 -4.13 -20.25
CA VAL A 2 4.20 -2.96 -20.85
C VAL A 2 4.36 -3.05 -22.36
N TYR A 3 3.26 -2.92 -23.11
CA TYR A 3 3.29 -2.95 -24.56
C TYR A 3 2.83 -1.61 -25.12
N PHE A 4 3.59 -1.08 -26.08
CA PHE A 4 3.17 0.09 -26.85
C PHE A 4 2.48 -0.38 -28.14
N GLN A 5 1.36 0.25 -28.49
CA GLN A 5 0.71 0.04 -29.78
C GLN A 5 0.75 1.33 -30.60
N THR A 6 1.43 1.28 -31.75
CA THR A 6 1.28 2.27 -32.83
C THR A 6 0.96 1.53 -34.13
N GLY A 7 -0.30 1.59 -34.58
CA GLY A 7 -0.71 0.94 -35.83
C GLY A 7 -0.63 -0.60 -35.81
N THR A 8 -0.10 -1.19 -36.88
CA THR A 8 -0.04 -2.65 -37.12
C THR A 8 1.20 -3.35 -36.54
N HIS A 9 2.10 -2.61 -35.87
CA HIS A 9 3.28 -3.18 -35.21
C HIS A 9 3.17 -3.02 -33.68
N ARG A 10 3.47 -4.10 -32.96
CA ARG A 10 3.55 -4.16 -31.50
C ARG A 10 4.81 -4.94 -31.13
N GLU A 11 5.71 -4.33 -30.37
CA GLU A 11 6.94 -4.96 -29.89
C GLU A 11 6.95 -5.02 -28.36
N ALA A 12 7.51 -6.10 -27.83
CA ALA A 12 7.77 -6.30 -26.41
C ALA A 12 9.26 -6.02 -26.13
N GLU A 13 9.55 -5.29 -25.07
CA GLU A 13 10.89 -4.75 -24.74
C GLU A 13 11.95 -5.84 -24.44
N ASN A 14 11.52 -7.08 -24.19
CA ASN A 14 12.35 -8.11 -23.56
C ASN A 14 12.55 -9.40 -24.38
N GLY A 15 12.14 -9.44 -25.67
CA GLY A 15 12.65 -10.43 -26.64
C GLY A 15 12.42 -11.92 -26.35
N PHE A 16 11.73 -12.30 -25.27
CA PHE A 16 11.45 -13.68 -24.89
C PHE A 16 10.00 -13.82 -24.41
N ILE A 17 9.36 -14.87 -24.93
CA ILE A 17 7.91 -15.19 -24.95
C ILE A 17 7.19 -14.55 -26.14
N THR A 18 6.58 -15.39 -26.98
CA THR A 18 5.78 -14.93 -28.13
C THR A 18 4.53 -14.19 -27.62
N LEU A 19 4.14 -13.09 -28.28
CA LEU A 19 2.97 -12.27 -27.91
C LEU A 19 1.71 -13.11 -27.64
N ASP A 20 1.53 -14.20 -28.39
CA ASP A 20 0.37 -15.08 -28.30
C ASP A 20 0.32 -15.83 -26.95
N GLU A 21 1.45 -16.34 -26.45
CA GLU A 21 1.49 -17.07 -25.17
C GLU A 21 1.18 -16.16 -23.98
N SER A 22 1.82 -14.99 -23.89
CA SER A 22 1.58 -14.02 -22.81
C SER A 22 0.16 -13.43 -22.81
N LEU A 23 -0.41 -13.18 -24.00
CA LEU A 23 -1.80 -12.74 -24.14
C LEU A 23 -2.79 -13.84 -23.79
N ASN A 24 -2.49 -15.10 -24.15
CA ASN A 24 -3.31 -16.24 -23.78
C ASN A 24 -3.26 -16.50 -22.27
N GLU A 25 -2.10 -16.38 -21.62
CA GLU A 25 -1.98 -16.45 -20.16
C GLU A 25 -2.80 -15.35 -19.47
N TRP A 26 -2.67 -14.10 -19.94
CA TRP A 26 -3.49 -12.99 -19.44
C TRP A 26 -4.98 -13.27 -19.62
N ALA A 27 -5.42 -13.58 -20.83
CA ALA A 27 -6.83 -13.85 -21.13
C ALA A 27 -7.37 -15.05 -20.33
N ASN A 28 -6.54 -16.07 -20.10
CA ASN A 28 -6.88 -17.21 -19.24
C ASN A 28 -7.03 -16.80 -17.77
N SER A 29 -6.19 -15.90 -17.27
CA SER A 29 -6.29 -15.38 -15.90
C SER A 29 -7.61 -14.65 -15.65
N LEU A 30 -8.18 -14.02 -16.68
CA LEU A 30 -9.46 -13.29 -16.62
C LEU A 30 -10.70 -14.19 -16.63
N LYS A 31 -10.55 -15.51 -16.56
CA LYS A 31 -11.67 -16.45 -16.43
C LYS A 31 -12.23 -16.54 -15.01
N ASN A 32 -11.42 -16.18 -14.01
CA ASN A 32 -11.79 -16.17 -12.60
C ASN A 32 -11.28 -14.88 -11.94
N THR A 33 -12.13 -14.27 -11.11
CA THR A 33 -11.84 -13.00 -10.43
C THR A 33 -10.59 -13.09 -9.55
N GLU A 34 -10.44 -14.20 -8.81
CA GLU A 34 -9.32 -14.39 -7.89
C GLU A 34 -7.97 -14.48 -8.63
N THR A 35 -7.91 -15.26 -9.72
CA THR A 35 -6.71 -15.39 -10.55
C THR A 35 -6.39 -14.09 -11.28
N ALA A 36 -7.41 -13.36 -11.74
CA ALA A 36 -7.23 -12.06 -12.38
C ALA A 36 -6.66 -11.03 -11.40
N MET A 37 -7.15 -11.00 -10.15
CA MET A 37 -6.65 -10.11 -9.10
C MET A 37 -5.22 -10.45 -8.70
N GLN A 38 -4.90 -11.73 -8.50
CA GLN A 38 -3.53 -12.17 -8.29
C GLN A 38 -2.62 -11.66 -9.42
N ARG A 39 -3.01 -11.94 -10.67
CA ARG A 39 -2.20 -11.56 -11.84
C ARG A 39 -2.07 -10.05 -11.98
N TRP A 40 -3.12 -9.31 -11.61
CA TRP A 40 -3.07 -7.85 -11.56
C TRP A 40 -1.98 -7.37 -10.60
N TYR A 41 -1.94 -7.88 -9.36
CA TYR A 41 -0.92 -7.47 -8.39
C TYR A 41 0.48 -7.84 -8.85
N GLU A 42 0.72 -9.09 -9.26
CA GLU A 42 2.03 -9.52 -9.82
C GLU A 42 2.50 -8.57 -10.94
N LEU A 43 1.60 -8.21 -11.85
CA LEU A 43 1.92 -7.29 -12.93
C LEU A 43 2.22 -5.88 -12.42
N MET A 44 1.49 -5.39 -11.40
CA MET A 44 1.76 -4.09 -10.79
C MET A 44 3.10 -4.07 -10.06
N GLU A 45 3.51 -5.18 -9.43
CA GLU A 45 4.84 -5.34 -8.84
C GLU A 45 5.93 -5.20 -9.91
N GLU A 46 5.84 -5.98 -11.01
CA GLU A 46 6.77 -5.87 -12.14
C GLU A 46 6.76 -4.47 -12.76
N TYR A 47 5.59 -3.84 -12.85
CA TYR A 47 5.42 -2.56 -13.50
C TYR A 47 5.95 -1.39 -12.66
N SER A 48 5.77 -1.44 -11.35
CA SER A 48 6.26 -0.40 -10.44
C SER A 48 7.78 -0.21 -10.48
N GLN A 49 8.51 -1.27 -10.84
CA GLN A 49 9.96 -1.29 -10.97
C GLN A 49 10.46 -0.62 -12.26
N ARG A 50 9.56 -0.39 -13.24
CA ARG A 50 9.95 0.23 -14.51
C ARG A 50 10.26 1.71 -14.30
N ASP A 51 11.34 2.17 -14.91
CA ASP A 51 11.72 3.57 -14.86
C ASP A 51 11.00 4.39 -15.92
N LEU A 52 9.80 4.84 -15.58
CA LEU A 52 9.02 5.73 -16.45
C LEU A 52 9.59 7.14 -16.44
N THR A 53 9.79 7.71 -17.63
CA THR A 53 10.18 9.11 -17.84
C THR A 53 9.24 10.09 -17.14
N TYR A 54 7.93 9.80 -17.15
CA TYR A 54 6.90 10.60 -16.50
C TYR A 54 6.11 9.73 -15.51
N LYS A 55 6.44 9.82 -14.23
CA LYS A 55 5.81 8.98 -13.18
C LYS A 55 4.30 9.23 -13.05
N GLN A 56 3.80 10.41 -13.43
CA GLN A 56 2.36 10.73 -13.41
C GLN A 56 1.55 9.94 -14.46
N ASP A 57 2.21 9.37 -15.48
CA ASP A 57 1.56 8.59 -16.52
C ASP A 57 1.41 7.11 -16.15
N ARG A 58 1.77 6.74 -14.90
CA ARG A 58 1.70 5.35 -14.41
C ARG A 58 0.34 4.71 -14.62
N LEU A 59 -0.74 5.39 -14.22
CA LEU A 59 -2.11 4.90 -14.38
C LEU A 59 -2.53 4.89 -15.86
N SER A 60 -2.19 5.94 -16.62
CA SER A 60 -2.53 6.06 -18.04
C SER A 60 -1.91 4.92 -18.87
N ALA A 61 -0.68 4.53 -18.58
CA ALA A 61 0.00 3.46 -19.32
C ALA A 61 -0.58 2.05 -19.06
N ILE A 62 -1.36 1.86 -17.98
CA ILE A 62 -2.06 0.60 -17.68
C ILE A 62 -3.58 0.70 -17.83
N SER A 63 -4.10 1.85 -18.27
CA SER A 63 -5.54 2.12 -18.25
C SER A 63 -6.34 1.22 -19.19
N GLY A 64 -5.74 0.85 -20.34
CA GLY A 64 -6.32 -0.13 -21.27
C GLY A 64 -6.46 -1.52 -20.64
N LEU A 65 -5.49 -1.94 -19.83
CA LEU A 65 -5.55 -3.20 -19.11
C LEU A 65 -6.60 -3.14 -18.00
N ALA A 66 -6.59 -2.07 -17.20
CA ALA A 66 -7.56 -1.86 -16.14
C ALA A 66 -8.99 -1.90 -16.68
N ARG A 67 -9.22 -1.28 -17.84
CA ARG A 67 -10.51 -1.29 -18.52
C ARG A 67 -10.92 -2.70 -18.95
N ASP A 68 -10.03 -3.47 -19.56
CA ASP A 68 -10.31 -4.85 -19.99
C ASP A 68 -10.70 -5.76 -18.81
N VAL A 69 -9.99 -5.65 -17.67
CA VAL A 69 -10.35 -6.36 -16.43
C VAL A 69 -11.71 -5.92 -15.92
N SER A 70 -11.93 -4.61 -15.81
CA SER A 70 -13.15 -4.01 -15.28
C SER A 70 -14.37 -4.41 -16.09
N GLU A 71 -14.29 -4.38 -17.42
CA GLU A 71 -15.39 -4.72 -18.32
C GLU A 71 -15.71 -6.22 -18.29
N ARG A 72 -14.70 -7.10 -18.27
CA ARG A 72 -14.90 -8.55 -18.28
C ARG A 72 -15.41 -9.11 -16.96
N LEU A 73 -14.91 -8.56 -15.85
CA LEU A 73 -15.20 -9.06 -14.50
C LEU A 73 -16.20 -8.18 -13.74
N THR A 74 -16.66 -7.08 -14.34
CA THR A 74 -17.57 -6.10 -13.72
C THR A 74 -17.00 -5.55 -12.40
N LEU A 75 -15.69 -5.27 -12.39
CA LEU A 75 -14.98 -4.77 -11.20
C LEU A 75 -14.86 -3.24 -11.24
N GLU A 76 -15.00 -2.61 -10.07
CA GLU A 76 -14.81 -1.17 -9.92
C GLU A 76 -13.31 -0.86 -9.70
N TYR A 77 -12.75 -0.09 -10.63
CA TYR A 77 -11.35 0.36 -10.57
C TYR A 77 -11.20 1.66 -9.79
N VAL A 78 -10.24 1.69 -8.87
CA VAL A 78 -9.96 2.84 -8.01
C VAL A 78 -8.46 3.10 -7.94
N ALA A 79 -7.96 4.00 -8.79
CA ALA A 79 -6.58 4.50 -8.78
C ALA A 79 -5.50 3.41 -8.70
N GLY A 80 -5.56 2.38 -9.55
CA GLY A 80 -4.58 1.29 -9.56
C GLY A 80 -4.98 0.06 -8.76
N LEU A 81 -6.09 0.12 -8.02
CA LEU A 81 -6.62 -0.95 -7.18
C LEU A 81 -8.07 -1.30 -7.58
N TRP A 82 -8.60 -2.37 -6.98
CA TRP A 82 -9.97 -2.84 -7.18
C TRP A 82 -10.79 -2.64 -5.91
N ALA A 83 -11.97 -2.02 -6.01
CA ALA A 83 -12.80 -1.74 -4.82
C ALA A 83 -13.24 -3.04 -4.10
N SER A 84 -13.47 -4.11 -4.86
CA SER A 84 -13.87 -5.42 -4.34
C SER A 84 -12.76 -6.18 -3.60
N ASP A 85 -11.50 -5.79 -3.78
CA ASP A 85 -10.33 -6.43 -3.16
C ASP A 85 -9.41 -5.39 -2.51
N LEU A 86 -9.99 -4.27 -2.09
CA LEU A 86 -9.24 -3.12 -1.60
C LEU A 86 -8.47 -3.45 -0.32
N GLN A 87 -8.98 -4.37 0.49
CA GLN A 87 -8.32 -4.84 1.72
C GLN A 87 -6.95 -5.48 1.45
N LYS A 88 -6.81 -6.23 0.35
CA LYS A 88 -5.53 -6.76 -0.12
C LYS A 88 -4.75 -5.67 -0.84
N GLY A 89 -5.42 -4.94 -1.73
CA GLY A 89 -4.84 -3.84 -2.50
C GLY A 89 -4.14 -2.78 -1.66
N LEU A 90 -4.61 -2.49 -0.44
CA LEU A 90 -4.01 -1.49 0.47
C LEU A 90 -2.75 -1.96 1.21
N LEU A 91 -2.44 -3.26 1.19
CA LEU A 91 -1.33 -3.86 1.94
C LEU A 91 -0.03 -3.97 1.13
N TRP A 92 0.13 -3.15 0.09
CA TRP A 92 1.42 -3.04 -0.61
C TRP A 92 2.48 -2.49 0.34
N THR A 93 3.73 -2.88 0.11
CA THR A 93 4.93 -2.34 0.76
C THR A 93 5.98 -1.97 -0.28
N THR A 94 7.07 -1.35 0.16
CA THR A 94 8.19 -0.96 -0.69
C THR A 94 9.06 -2.16 -1.05
N MET A 95 9.53 -2.24 -2.29
CA MET A 95 10.56 -3.18 -2.70
C MET A 95 11.94 -2.69 -2.25
N ALA A 96 12.22 -2.87 -0.97
CA ALA A 96 13.46 -2.50 -0.32
C ALA A 96 13.99 -3.71 0.47
N GLU A 97 15.20 -4.16 0.15
CA GLU A 97 15.85 -5.26 0.87
C GLU A 97 16.35 -4.73 2.21
N ASP A 98 16.97 -3.55 2.19
CA ASP A 98 17.47 -2.82 3.34
C ASP A 98 16.77 -1.46 3.53
N ASP A 99 16.93 -0.85 4.71
CA ASP A 99 16.37 0.49 4.95
C ASP A 99 16.99 1.54 4.02
N GLU A 100 18.25 1.35 3.62
CA GLU A 100 18.97 2.27 2.75
C GLU A 100 18.43 2.36 1.33
N ASP A 101 17.72 1.32 0.87
CA ASP A 101 17.07 1.28 -0.44
C ASP A 101 15.79 2.13 -0.48
N LYS A 102 15.25 2.51 0.69
CA LYS A 102 14.06 3.35 0.77
C LYS A 102 14.39 4.81 0.51
N ILE A 103 13.39 5.52 -0.01
CA ILE A 103 13.49 6.98 -0.11
C ILE A 103 13.50 7.62 1.29
N PRO A 104 14.21 8.74 1.48
CA PRO A 104 14.17 9.49 2.74
C PRO A 104 12.76 10.02 3.07
N LEU A 105 12.46 10.20 4.36
CA LEU A 105 11.18 10.74 4.83
C LEU A 105 10.87 12.10 4.19
N THR A 106 11.84 13.01 4.07
CA THR A 106 11.63 14.31 3.42
C THR A 106 11.15 14.15 1.98
N GLN A 107 11.73 13.21 1.23
CA GLN A 107 11.33 12.91 -0.14
C GLN A 107 9.92 12.29 -0.18
N ARG A 108 9.62 11.32 0.71
CA ARG A 108 8.27 10.72 0.77
C ARG A 108 7.20 11.76 1.09
N LEU A 109 7.46 12.68 2.03
CA LEU A 109 6.54 13.76 2.36
C LEU A 109 6.33 14.70 1.18
N ALA A 110 7.38 15.00 0.40
CA ALA A 110 7.27 15.80 -0.81
C ALA A 110 6.36 15.13 -1.86
N GLU A 111 6.50 13.81 -2.09
CA GLU A 111 5.61 13.05 -2.99
C GLU A 111 4.15 13.09 -2.54
N LEU A 112 3.91 13.02 -1.23
CA LEU A 112 2.58 12.97 -0.64
C LEU A 112 1.85 14.32 -0.56
N THR A 113 2.60 15.42 -0.64
CA THR A 113 2.07 16.78 -0.43
C THR A 113 2.18 17.68 -1.65
N SER A 114 3.03 17.33 -2.62
CA SER A 114 3.22 18.12 -3.83
C SER A 114 1.98 18.10 -4.71
N ILE A 115 1.45 19.29 -4.99
CA ILE A 115 0.32 19.48 -5.90
C ILE A 115 0.79 19.28 -7.34
N ASP A 116 1.95 19.85 -7.70
CA ASP A 116 2.49 19.80 -9.06
C ASP A 116 2.99 18.40 -9.43
N ALA A 117 3.44 17.62 -8.45
CA ALA A 117 3.90 16.25 -8.62
C ALA A 117 2.87 15.20 -8.19
N PHE A 118 1.60 15.56 -7.99
CA PHE A 118 0.57 14.61 -7.59
C PHE A 118 0.45 13.47 -8.63
N MET A 119 0.76 12.24 -8.18
CA MET A 119 0.65 11.02 -8.98
C MET A 119 -0.66 10.28 -8.68
N ALA A 120 -0.94 10.06 -7.40
CA ALA A 120 -2.12 9.37 -6.91
C ALA A 120 -2.29 9.62 -5.39
N PRO A 121 -3.49 9.36 -4.84
CA PRO A 121 -3.73 9.33 -3.40
C PRO A 121 -2.80 8.38 -2.66
N SER A 122 -2.45 8.66 -1.39
CA SER A 122 -1.42 7.91 -0.65
C SER A 122 -1.71 6.41 -0.46
N TRP A 123 -2.98 6.01 -0.56
CA TRP A 123 -3.41 4.63 -0.47
C TRP A 123 -3.20 3.83 -1.77
N SER A 124 -3.05 4.52 -2.90
CA SER A 124 -2.67 3.90 -4.17
C SER A 124 -1.18 3.59 -4.18
N TRP A 125 -0.81 2.42 -4.69
CA TRP A 125 0.58 2.05 -4.91
C TRP A 125 1.31 3.01 -5.88
N VAL A 126 0.57 3.69 -6.77
CA VAL A 126 1.11 4.69 -7.71
C VAL A 126 1.62 5.94 -6.99
N SER A 127 1.17 6.19 -5.75
CA SER A 127 1.66 7.32 -4.96
C SER A 127 3.14 7.20 -4.60
N TYR A 128 3.72 6.00 -4.70
CA TYR A 128 5.13 5.74 -4.43
C TYR A 128 5.89 5.61 -5.74
N SER A 129 6.98 6.36 -5.90
CA SER A 129 7.69 6.48 -7.19
C SER A 129 8.60 5.28 -7.52
N HIS A 130 8.86 4.39 -6.57
CA HIS A 130 9.77 3.25 -6.72
C HIS A 130 9.00 1.91 -6.74
N GLY A 131 9.73 0.80 -6.76
CA GLY A 131 9.16 -0.55 -6.75
C GLY A 131 8.34 -0.84 -5.50
N ILE A 132 7.25 -1.59 -5.68
CA ILE A 132 6.35 -2.04 -4.61
C ILE A 132 6.11 -3.55 -4.72
N LEU A 133 5.60 -4.14 -3.64
CA LEU A 133 5.21 -5.55 -3.56
C LEU A 133 4.02 -5.78 -2.62
N TRP A 134 3.23 -6.81 -2.92
CA TRP A 134 2.22 -7.42 -2.05
C TRP A 134 2.79 -8.71 -1.45
N SER A 135 3.85 -8.56 -0.67
CA SER A 135 4.46 -9.65 0.06
C SER A 135 4.97 -9.13 1.40
N LEU A 136 4.85 -9.96 2.41
CA LEU A 136 5.25 -9.69 3.78
C LEU A 136 6.21 -10.81 4.21
N PRO A 137 7.08 -10.60 5.21
CA PRO A 137 7.95 -11.67 5.69
C PRO A 137 7.16 -12.94 6.05
N GLY A 138 7.34 -14.00 5.26
CA GLY A 138 6.64 -15.28 5.43
C GLY A 138 5.21 -15.34 4.90
N LEU A 139 4.71 -14.32 4.19
CA LEU A 139 3.37 -14.29 3.61
C LEU A 139 3.35 -13.58 2.26
N ASP A 140 3.20 -14.33 1.17
CA ASP A 140 2.96 -13.78 -0.16
C ASP A 140 1.49 -13.39 -0.31
N LEU A 141 1.20 -12.09 -0.23
CA LEU A 141 -0.17 -11.59 -0.38
C LEU A 141 -0.60 -11.56 -1.84
N SER A 142 0.30 -11.61 -2.82
CA SER A 142 -0.07 -11.61 -4.24
C SER A 142 -0.82 -12.89 -4.62
N SER A 143 -0.45 -14.02 -4.01
CA SER A 143 -1.02 -15.35 -4.22
C SER A 143 -2.55 -15.40 -4.04
N SER A 144 -3.23 -16.18 -4.90
CA SER A 144 -4.65 -16.51 -4.78
C SER A 144 -4.97 -17.31 -3.51
N HIS A 145 -4.06 -18.14 -3.02
CA HIS A 145 -4.30 -18.99 -1.86
C HIS A 145 -4.53 -18.25 -0.52
N VAL A 146 -4.38 -16.92 -0.51
CA VAL A 146 -4.59 -16.08 0.67
C VAL A 146 -5.94 -15.36 0.57
N SER A 147 -6.97 -15.95 1.17
CA SER A 147 -8.25 -15.27 1.38
C SER A 147 -8.20 -14.38 2.62
N LEU A 148 -8.15 -13.06 2.40
CA LEU A 148 -8.24 -12.10 3.50
C LEU A 148 -9.68 -11.96 3.97
N LEU A 149 -9.91 -11.96 5.29
CA LEU A 149 -11.21 -11.61 5.85
C LEU A 149 -11.23 -10.11 6.18
N PRO A 150 -12.24 -9.34 5.73
CA PRO A 150 -12.31 -7.92 6.00
C PRO A 150 -12.42 -7.66 7.50
N SER A 151 -11.56 -6.78 8.02
CA SER A 151 -11.61 -6.27 9.39
C SER A 151 -12.06 -4.79 9.45
N CYS A 152 -12.29 -4.18 8.29
CA CYS A 152 -12.84 -2.83 8.14
C CYS A 152 -13.95 -2.80 7.09
N GLU A 153 -14.82 -1.80 7.20
CA GLU A 153 -15.89 -1.48 6.25
C GLU A 153 -15.42 -0.35 5.31
N LEU A 154 -15.39 -0.61 4.01
CA LEU A 154 -15.25 0.43 2.99
C LEU A 154 -16.59 1.14 2.83
N ILE A 155 -16.64 2.43 3.19
CA ILE A 155 -17.86 3.25 3.05
C ILE A 155 -17.94 3.83 1.63
N SER A 156 -16.82 4.32 1.10
CA SER A 156 -16.75 4.86 -0.26
C SER A 156 -15.31 4.95 -0.74
N ALA A 157 -15.08 4.68 -2.02
CA ALA A 157 -13.85 5.01 -2.73
C ALA A 157 -14.18 5.99 -3.85
N ILE A 158 -13.59 7.18 -3.85
CA ILE A 158 -13.90 8.22 -4.83
C ILE A 158 -12.59 8.67 -5.47
N THR A 159 -12.55 8.66 -6.80
CA THR A 159 -11.46 9.22 -7.59
C THR A 159 -12.00 10.30 -8.50
N THR A 160 -11.14 11.24 -8.90
CA THR A 160 -11.50 12.26 -9.88
C THR A 160 -10.49 12.21 -11.03
N PRO A 161 -10.92 11.80 -12.24
CA PRO A 161 -10.05 11.76 -13.41
C PRO A 161 -9.46 13.14 -13.72
N HIS A 162 -8.22 13.15 -14.20
CA HIS A 162 -7.58 14.35 -14.74
C HIS A 162 -8.07 14.65 -16.16
N GLY A 163 -8.39 13.61 -16.95
CA GLY A 163 -8.89 13.69 -18.32
C GLY A 163 -10.17 12.89 -18.54
N LEU A 164 -10.41 12.48 -19.78
CA LEU A 164 -11.59 11.69 -20.17
C LEU A 164 -11.50 10.21 -19.78
N ASP A 165 -10.28 9.70 -19.57
CA ASP A 165 -10.07 8.31 -19.21
C ASP A 165 -10.21 8.10 -17.70
N SER A 166 -11.30 7.45 -17.29
CA SER A 166 -11.59 7.12 -15.89
C SER A 166 -10.63 6.11 -15.27
N PHE A 167 -9.88 5.37 -16.10
CA PHE A 167 -8.88 4.39 -15.67
C PHE A 167 -7.45 4.96 -15.69
N GLY A 168 -7.27 6.17 -16.24
CA GLY A 168 -5.97 6.81 -16.40
C GLY A 168 -5.62 7.75 -15.24
N ARG A 169 -4.84 8.78 -15.56
CA ARG A 169 -4.40 9.81 -14.60
C ARG A 169 -5.58 10.44 -13.85
N ILE A 170 -5.39 10.65 -12.56
CA ILE A 170 -6.35 11.28 -11.65
C ILE A 170 -5.78 12.57 -11.06
N LYS A 171 -6.66 13.50 -10.68
CA LYS A 171 -6.31 14.77 -10.02
C LYS A 171 -6.56 14.77 -8.51
N ALA A 172 -7.37 13.83 -8.03
CA ALA A 172 -7.69 13.65 -6.63
C ALA A 172 -8.31 12.27 -6.39
N GLY A 173 -8.29 11.80 -5.15
CA GLY A 173 -9.05 10.65 -4.73
C GLY A 173 -9.00 10.46 -3.22
N HIS A 174 -9.97 9.73 -2.67
CA HIS A 174 -10.02 9.44 -1.25
C HIS A 174 -10.81 8.18 -0.96
N LEU A 175 -10.48 7.53 0.14
CA LEU A 175 -11.25 6.45 0.74
C LEU A 175 -11.93 6.96 2.01
N LYS A 176 -13.16 6.51 2.26
CA LYS A 176 -13.78 6.57 3.59
C LYS A 176 -13.88 5.15 4.11
N ILE A 177 -13.20 4.89 5.22
CA ILE A 177 -13.13 3.56 5.82
C ILE A 177 -13.56 3.64 7.27
N ARG A 178 -14.30 2.65 7.73
CA ARG A 178 -14.60 2.44 9.13
C ARG A 178 -13.85 1.21 9.63
N GLY A 179 -13.00 1.36 10.64
CA GLY A 179 -12.22 0.24 11.17
C GLY A 179 -11.62 0.52 12.54
N LYS A 180 -11.00 -0.51 13.10
CA LYS A 180 -10.30 -0.45 14.41
C LYS A 180 -9.10 0.49 14.28
N PHE A 181 -9.09 1.54 15.10
CA PHE A 181 -8.20 2.67 14.93
C PHE A 181 -7.59 3.14 16.26
N ILE A 182 -6.35 3.63 16.20
CA ILE A 182 -5.66 4.22 17.36
C ILE A 182 -4.56 5.19 16.93
N GLN A 183 -4.47 6.34 17.60
CA GLN A 183 -3.38 7.31 17.43
C GLN A 183 -2.19 7.00 18.36
N LEU A 184 -0.99 7.32 17.90
CA LEU A 184 0.29 7.07 18.55
C LEU A 184 1.05 8.38 18.86
N PRO A 185 1.87 8.41 19.93
CA PRO A 185 1.97 7.37 20.95
C PRO A 185 0.71 7.30 21.82
N SER A 186 0.33 6.10 22.25
CA SER A 186 -0.80 5.88 23.16
C SER A 186 -0.30 5.33 24.50
N PRO A 187 -0.99 5.58 25.62
CA PRO A 187 -0.70 4.91 26.88
C PRO A 187 -0.77 3.37 26.79
N LYS A 188 -1.43 2.81 25.77
CA LYS A 188 -1.58 1.37 25.58
C LYS A 188 -0.47 0.78 24.70
N ILE A 189 -0.07 1.49 23.65
CA ILE A 189 0.85 1.00 22.62
C ILE A 189 1.77 2.11 22.08
N TYR A 190 3.00 1.74 21.71
CA TYR A 190 4.00 2.65 21.15
C TYR A 190 4.90 1.95 20.13
N LEU A 191 5.54 2.73 19.26
CA LEU A 191 6.56 2.26 18.32
C LEU A 191 7.92 2.17 19.00
N ALA A 192 8.61 1.07 18.77
CA ALA A 192 9.98 0.83 19.18
C ALA A 192 10.79 0.36 17.98
N SER A 193 12.09 0.64 17.98
CA SER A 193 13.02 0.06 17.03
C SER A 193 13.83 -1.07 17.65
N LYS A 194 14.31 -1.99 16.82
CA LYS A 194 15.34 -2.98 17.19
C LYS A 194 16.63 -2.61 16.48
N SER A 195 17.78 -2.78 17.15
CA SER A 195 19.10 -2.57 16.55
C SER A 195 19.19 -3.29 15.19
N GLN A 196 19.68 -2.58 14.17
CA GLN A 196 19.95 -3.11 12.82
C GLN A 196 18.71 -3.67 12.07
N SER A 197 17.49 -3.21 12.38
CA SER A 197 16.27 -3.62 11.70
C SER A 197 15.64 -2.46 10.94
N ARG A 198 15.33 -2.66 9.64
CA ARG A 198 14.48 -1.75 8.84
C ARG A 198 13.01 -1.72 9.29
N LEU A 199 12.63 -2.69 10.13
CA LEU A 199 11.29 -2.86 10.64
C LEU A 199 11.21 -2.30 12.06
N LEU A 200 10.18 -1.48 12.30
CA LEU A 200 9.79 -1.05 13.64
C LEU A 200 8.89 -2.13 14.28
N THR A 201 8.75 -2.10 15.60
CA THR A 201 7.80 -2.96 16.31
C THR A 201 6.83 -2.14 17.14
N ILE A 202 5.59 -2.62 17.23
CA ILE A 202 4.60 -2.10 18.17
C ILE A 202 4.70 -2.89 19.44
N ARG A 203 4.83 -2.18 20.56
CA ARG A 203 4.86 -2.76 21.90
C ARG A 203 3.71 -2.24 22.72
N THR A 204 3.26 -3.06 23.67
CA THR A 204 2.32 -2.61 24.69
C THR A 204 3.06 -1.88 25.81
N ALA A 205 2.34 -1.07 26.60
CA ALA A 205 2.90 -0.46 27.81
C ALA A 205 3.31 -1.48 28.89
N LYS A 206 2.82 -2.72 28.82
CA LYS A 206 3.34 -3.83 29.63
C LYS A 206 4.71 -4.27 29.07
N PRO A 207 5.75 -4.43 29.91
CA PRO A 207 7.10 -4.79 29.45
C PRO A 207 7.13 -6.12 28.67
N ASP A 208 8.04 -6.21 27.69
CA ASP A 208 8.45 -7.43 26.96
C ASP A 208 7.43 -8.13 26.04
N ARG A 209 6.57 -7.37 25.33
CA ARG A 209 5.78 -7.95 24.23
C ARG A 209 5.72 -7.05 23.01
N ASP A 210 6.50 -7.41 21.99
CA ASP A 210 6.19 -7.03 20.61
C ASP A 210 4.86 -7.67 20.24
N ILE A 211 3.95 -6.89 19.67
CA ILE A 211 2.62 -7.34 19.22
C ILE A 211 2.42 -7.16 17.72
N ALA A 212 3.21 -6.30 17.08
CA ALA A 212 3.17 -6.12 15.64
C ALA A 212 4.52 -5.66 15.10
N THR A 213 4.70 -5.88 13.81
CA THR A 213 5.80 -5.37 13.00
C THR A 213 5.26 -4.24 12.13
N VAL A 214 6.04 -3.19 11.96
CA VAL A 214 5.69 -2.01 11.18
C VAL A 214 6.74 -1.77 10.12
N GLU A 215 6.27 -1.55 8.90
CA GLU A 215 7.09 -1.23 7.75
C GLU A 215 6.63 0.11 7.19
N LEU A 216 7.50 1.12 7.30
CA LEU A 216 7.27 2.44 6.74
C LEU A 216 7.74 2.50 5.29
N ASP A 217 7.11 3.33 4.48
CA ASP A 217 7.47 3.53 3.07
C ASP A 217 8.77 4.29 2.85
N PHE A 218 9.41 4.72 3.93
CA PHE A 218 10.54 5.62 3.91
C PHE A 218 11.55 5.20 4.97
N ARG A 219 12.78 5.64 4.79
CA ARG A 219 13.80 5.68 5.85
C ARG A 219 13.86 7.07 6.47
N PHE A 220 14.36 7.16 7.69
CA PHE A 220 14.61 8.46 8.32
C PHE A 220 15.81 9.16 7.64
N ASP A 221 15.73 10.46 7.42
CA ASP A 221 16.73 11.22 6.63
C ASP A 221 18.13 11.23 7.26
N HIS A 222 18.18 11.16 8.59
CA HIS A 222 19.41 10.98 9.32
C HIS A 222 19.41 9.54 9.83
N HIS A 223 20.57 8.88 9.85
CA HIS A 223 20.73 7.69 10.68
C HIS A 223 20.32 8.11 12.09
N ILE A 224 19.12 7.71 12.50
CA ILE A 224 18.79 7.66 13.91
C ILE A 224 19.81 6.67 14.42
N THR A 225 20.88 7.15 15.04
CA THR A 225 21.82 6.30 15.76
C THR A 225 20.98 5.63 16.82
N TYR A 226 20.51 4.43 16.51
CA TYR A 226 19.82 3.52 17.40
C TYR A 226 20.86 3.03 18.42
N GLU A 227 21.36 3.94 19.25
CA GLU A 227 22.14 3.56 20.41
C GLU A 227 21.20 2.86 21.38
N GLY A 228 21.16 1.54 21.29
CA GLY A 228 21.08 0.63 22.43
C GLY A 228 19.85 0.66 23.33
N PHE A 229 18.85 1.49 23.07
CA PHE A 229 17.67 1.56 23.93
C PHE A 229 16.40 1.30 23.15
N ILE A 230 15.70 0.25 23.60
CA ILE A 230 14.24 0.11 23.49
C ILE A 230 13.63 1.39 24.05
N THR A 231 13.49 2.42 23.22
CA THR A 231 12.91 3.70 23.61
C THR A 231 11.76 4.01 22.67
N PRO A 232 10.63 4.54 23.19
CA PRO A 232 9.60 5.11 22.33
C PRO A 232 10.26 6.13 21.41
N LEU A 233 10.03 6.02 20.10
CA LEU A 233 10.47 7.06 19.17
C LEU A 233 9.90 8.41 19.67
N PRO A 234 10.74 9.44 19.89
CA PRO A 234 10.24 10.77 20.21
C PRO A 234 9.59 11.32 18.93
N LEU A 235 8.30 11.00 18.74
CA LEU A 235 7.51 11.50 17.60
C LEU A 235 7.15 12.99 17.77
N ARG A 236 7.33 13.55 18.97
CA ARG A 236 7.05 14.97 19.25
C ARG A 236 8.01 15.88 18.51
N ASP A 237 7.48 16.97 17.96
CA ASP A 237 8.23 17.95 17.18
C ASP A 237 8.87 17.36 15.90
N THR A 238 8.40 16.17 15.46
CA THR A 238 8.76 15.56 14.18
C THR A 238 7.57 15.62 13.21
N PRO A 239 7.80 15.54 11.89
CA PRO A 239 6.72 15.39 10.91
C PRO A 239 5.83 14.15 11.11
N LEU A 240 6.23 13.22 11.99
CA LEU A 240 5.51 11.99 12.31
C LEU A 240 4.70 12.08 13.61
N GLU A 241 4.55 13.27 14.18
CA GLU A 241 3.68 13.47 15.33
C GLU A 241 2.23 13.08 14.99
N GLY A 242 1.64 12.18 15.80
CA GLY A 242 0.25 11.75 15.62
C GLY A 242 0.04 10.63 14.60
N LEU A 243 1.06 9.84 14.26
CA LEU A 243 0.90 8.59 13.53
C LEU A 243 -0.26 7.76 14.09
N SER A 244 -1.00 7.08 13.22
CA SER A 244 -2.16 6.28 13.61
C SER A 244 -2.15 4.92 12.94
N LEU A 245 -2.81 3.95 13.56
CA LEU A 245 -2.98 2.60 13.05
C LEU A 245 -4.44 2.41 12.63
N LEU A 246 -4.65 1.73 11.50
CA LEU A 246 -5.96 1.24 11.09
C LEU A 246 -5.84 -0.24 10.73
N MET A 247 -6.60 -1.11 11.39
CA MET A 247 -6.66 -2.53 11.01
C MET A 247 -7.64 -2.72 9.85
N THR A 248 -7.21 -3.42 8.81
CA THR A 248 -7.98 -3.56 7.56
C THR A 248 -8.38 -4.99 7.26
N SER A 249 -7.50 -5.96 7.55
CA SER A 249 -7.62 -7.31 6.97
C SER A 249 -7.12 -8.36 7.95
N LYS A 250 -7.89 -9.41 8.24
CA LYS A 250 -7.34 -10.61 8.89
C LYS A 250 -6.60 -11.42 7.83
N LEU A 251 -5.33 -11.71 8.09
CA LEU A 251 -4.46 -12.44 7.17
C LEU A 251 -4.53 -13.94 7.42
N ASP A 252 -4.66 -14.33 8.70
CA ASP A 252 -4.97 -15.70 9.14
C ASP A 252 -5.77 -15.67 10.46
N GLU A 253 -5.96 -16.82 11.11
CA GLU A 253 -6.68 -16.94 12.39
C GLU A 253 -6.04 -16.17 13.56
N LYS A 254 -4.78 -15.76 13.43
CA LYS A 254 -3.93 -15.21 14.48
C LYS A 254 -3.30 -13.87 14.09
N THR A 255 -3.30 -13.51 12.82
CA THR A 255 -2.65 -12.29 12.33
C THR A 255 -3.63 -11.37 11.59
N VAL A 256 -3.43 -10.07 11.80
CA VAL A 256 -4.21 -9.00 11.19
C VAL A 256 -3.25 -7.96 10.62
N GLY A 257 -3.50 -7.57 9.37
CA GLY A 257 -2.83 -6.51 8.64
C GLY A 257 -3.59 -5.19 8.77
N GLY A 258 -2.84 -4.11 8.66
CA GLY A 258 -3.35 -2.76 8.74
C GLY A 258 -2.39 -1.74 8.15
N LEU A 259 -2.77 -0.48 8.28
CA LEU A 259 -2.07 0.66 7.69
C LEU A 259 -1.46 1.53 8.79
N ILE A 260 -0.29 2.10 8.49
CA ILE A 260 0.26 3.25 9.20
C ILE A 260 -0.20 4.51 8.49
N LEU A 261 -0.78 5.42 9.26
CA LEU A 261 -1.44 6.61 8.77
C LEU A 261 -0.81 7.86 9.39
N LEU A 262 -0.54 8.86 8.57
CA LEU A 262 -0.04 10.17 8.96
C LEU A 262 -1.17 11.21 8.88
N PRO A 263 -1.45 12.00 9.92
CA PRO A 263 -2.49 13.01 9.87
C PRO A 263 -2.13 14.13 8.88
N THR A 264 -3.15 14.68 8.22
CA THR A 264 -2.99 15.80 7.26
C THR A 264 -3.09 17.17 7.90
N GLY A 265 -3.57 17.25 9.15
CA GLY A 265 -4.02 18.47 9.81
C GLY A 265 -5.53 18.72 9.68
N VAL A 266 -6.23 17.99 8.80
CA VAL A 266 -7.69 17.98 8.71
C VAL A 266 -8.24 16.85 9.60
N GLU A 267 -9.32 17.14 10.33
CA GLU A 267 -9.93 16.17 11.25
C GLU A 267 -10.31 14.86 10.55
N SER A 268 -9.89 13.75 11.14
CA SER A 268 -10.13 12.39 10.63
C SER A 268 -9.63 12.13 9.19
N GLU A 269 -8.69 12.95 8.68
CA GLU A 269 -8.09 12.78 7.36
C GLU A 269 -6.59 12.47 7.45
N PHE A 270 -6.18 11.38 6.80
CA PHE A 270 -4.85 10.82 6.89
C PHE A 270 -4.26 10.45 5.53
N ARG A 271 -2.94 10.26 5.49
CA ARG A 271 -2.20 9.65 4.39
C ARG A 271 -1.60 8.32 4.82
N ARG A 272 -1.68 7.28 4.00
CA ARG A 272 -1.00 6.00 4.23
C ARG A 272 0.50 6.17 3.98
N VAL A 273 1.30 5.74 4.96
CA VAL A 273 2.77 5.88 4.95
C VAL A 273 3.50 4.59 5.33
N GLY A 274 2.78 3.48 5.33
CA GLY A 274 3.30 2.17 5.65
C GLY A 274 2.21 1.19 6.04
N ILE A 275 2.63 0.02 6.51
CA ILE A 275 1.78 -1.06 6.95
C ILE A 275 2.16 -1.54 8.35
N VAL A 276 1.20 -2.18 9.01
CA VAL A 276 1.37 -2.88 10.27
C VAL A 276 0.86 -4.30 10.13
N ILE A 277 1.59 -5.26 10.69
CA ILE A 277 1.18 -6.66 10.75
C ILE A 277 1.28 -7.12 12.19
N SER A 278 0.17 -7.57 12.76
CA SER A 278 0.23 -8.18 14.09
C SER A 278 0.96 -9.52 14.03
N ASN A 279 1.74 -9.82 15.06
CA ASN A 279 2.12 -11.20 15.31
C ASN A 279 0.93 -11.98 15.93
N PRO A 280 1.01 -13.31 16.03
CA PRO A 280 -0.06 -14.14 16.63
C PRO A 280 -0.52 -13.74 18.04
N ARG A 281 0.30 -12.99 18.79
CA ARG A 281 -0.01 -12.53 20.14
C ARG A 281 -0.67 -11.14 20.15
N GLY A 282 -0.54 -10.38 19.06
CA GLY A 282 -1.00 -9.00 18.95
C GLY A 282 -2.46 -8.84 18.58
N MET A 283 -3.09 -9.83 17.95
CA MET A 283 -4.49 -9.74 17.51
C MET A 283 -5.44 -9.27 18.62
N ARG A 284 -5.31 -9.83 19.83
CA ARG A 284 -6.15 -9.44 20.98
C ARG A 284 -5.98 -7.98 21.39
N ALA A 285 -4.76 -7.44 21.26
CA ALA A 285 -4.50 -6.03 21.59
C ALA A 285 -5.21 -5.09 20.61
N PHE A 286 -5.46 -5.54 19.37
CA PHE A 286 -6.16 -4.78 18.34
C PHE A 286 -7.68 -4.97 18.38
N ASP A 287 -8.19 -6.11 18.88
CA ASP A 287 -9.63 -6.36 19.04
C ASP A 287 -10.29 -5.35 19.99
N GLU A 288 -9.57 -4.93 21.04
CA GLU A 288 -10.03 -3.96 22.05
C GLU A 288 -10.05 -2.50 21.55
N LEU A 289 -9.54 -2.23 20.35
CA LEU A 289 -9.54 -0.88 19.81
C LEU A 289 -10.95 -0.40 19.48
N GLU A 290 -11.13 0.91 19.49
CA GLU A 290 -12.36 1.53 19.08
C GLU A 290 -12.41 1.64 17.55
N THR A 291 -13.62 1.55 17.02
CA THR A 291 -13.86 1.67 15.59
C THR A 291 -14.13 3.13 15.23
N HIS A 292 -13.34 3.69 14.32
CA HIS A 292 -13.48 5.06 13.85
C HIS A 292 -13.78 5.11 12.36
N LYS A 293 -14.47 6.17 11.92
CA LYS A 293 -14.59 6.51 10.50
C LYS A 293 -13.49 7.50 10.16
N ILE A 294 -12.66 7.14 9.19
CA ILE A 294 -11.57 8.00 8.74
C ILE A 294 -11.60 8.16 7.23
N ARG A 295 -10.91 9.19 6.77
CA ARG A 295 -10.69 9.51 5.38
C ARG A 295 -9.21 9.32 5.06
N ILE A 296 -8.89 8.58 4.00
CA ILE A 296 -7.51 8.43 3.53
C ILE A 296 -7.39 9.10 2.17
N VAL A 297 -6.46 10.04 2.03
CA VAL A 297 -6.22 10.87 0.83
C VAL A 297 -4.87 10.63 0.22
#